data_AF-A0A7C8MIB7-F1
#
_entry.id   AF-A0A7C8MIB7-F1
#
_cell.length_a   1.000
_cell.length_b   1.000
_cell.length_c   1.000
_cell.angle_alpha   90.00
_cell.angle_beta   90.00
_cell.angle_gamma   90.00
#
_symmetry.space_group_name_H-M   'P 1'
#
loop_
_entity.id
_entity.type
_entity.pdbx_description
1 polymer ?
#
loop_
_entity_poly.entity_id
_entity_poly.type
_entity_poly.pdbx_seq_one_letter_code
_entity_poly.pdbx_strand_id
1 'polypeptide(L)'
;MTIRRLYFHCLRRFSGPKFAAVTKFWHVYHARYSTNYLVMQKLYEEYSTLVRTGPNEITIFHPLGIDLLDGPRNTNTKDSFYNVLRPRTSAIFTRDVEDHRDRRKAWEHSLSSKAMTAFRPRIAEEALAFQQAIATHNKQTVDVNDVMTWFAFDTMGDIVFGEDFGNLSLKQC
;
A
#
# COMPACT_ATOMS: atom_id res chain seq x y z
N MET A 1 -23.15 -19.80 -15.12
CA MET A 1 -22.45 -18.56 -14.67
C MET A 1 -21.28 -18.16 -15.60
N THR A 2 -20.44 -19.10 -16.04
CA THR A 2 -19.23 -18.85 -16.85
C THR A 2 -19.51 -18.24 -18.24
N ILE A 3 -20.49 -18.78 -18.96
CA ILE A 3 -20.89 -18.30 -20.30
C ILE A 3 -21.33 -16.83 -20.24
N ARG A 4 -22.12 -16.47 -19.21
CA ARG A 4 -22.56 -15.08 -18.98
C ARG A 4 -21.37 -14.12 -18.79
N ARG A 5 -20.37 -14.53 -18.02
CA ARG A 5 -19.18 -13.70 -17.72
C ARG A 5 -18.30 -13.43 -18.94
N LEU A 6 -18.26 -14.39 -19.87
CA LEU A 6 -17.47 -14.28 -21.10
C LEU A 6 -18.22 -13.53 -22.20
N TYR A 7 -19.49 -13.87 -22.46
CA TYR A 7 -20.19 -13.41 -23.67
C TYR A 7 -21.18 -12.26 -23.43
N PHE A 8 -21.78 -12.18 -22.24
CA PHE A 8 -22.88 -11.26 -21.93
C PHE A 8 -22.52 -10.24 -20.83
N HIS A 9 -21.25 -10.15 -20.45
CA HIS A 9 -20.80 -9.24 -19.41
C HIS A 9 -20.42 -7.87 -19.98
N CYS A 10 -20.76 -6.78 -19.29
CA CYS A 10 -20.46 -5.41 -19.71
C CYS A 10 -18.95 -5.16 -19.94
N LEU A 11 -18.10 -5.91 -19.23
CA LEU A 11 -16.64 -5.83 -19.34
C LEU A 11 -16.06 -6.72 -20.45
N ARG A 12 -16.87 -7.41 -21.25
CA ARG A 12 -16.39 -8.23 -22.38
C ARG A 12 -15.59 -7.43 -23.41
N ARG A 13 -15.88 -6.14 -23.56
CA ARG A 13 -15.21 -5.23 -24.50
C ARG A 13 -13.72 -5.02 -24.19
N PHE A 14 -13.29 -5.34 -22.97
CA PHE A 14 -11.90 -5.16 -22.54
C PHE A 14 -11.12 -6.45 -22.73
N SER A 15 -9.94 -6.33 -23.33
CA SER A 15 -9.02 -7.43 -23.57
C SER A 15 -8.42 -7.97 -22.27
N GLY A 16 -8.04 -9.24 -22.24
CA GLY A 16 -7.37 -9.85 -21.09
C GLY A 16 -7.49 -11.38 -21.09
N PRO A 17 -6.83 -12.05 -20.14
CA PRO A 17 -6.85 -13.51 -20.06
C PRO A 17 -8.27 -14.04 -19.87
N LYS A 18 -8.70 -14.97 -20.73
CA LYS A 18 -10.05 -15.55 -20.66
C LYS A 18 -10.34 -16.22 -19.31
N PHE A 19 -9.33 -16.84 -18.69
CA PHE A 19 -9.46 -17.42 -17.36
C PHE A 19 -9.66 -16.37 -16.27
N ALA A 20 -9.00 -15.21 -16.36
CA ALA A 20 -9.21 -14.09 -15.45
C ALA A 20 -10.63 -13.52 -15.56
N ALA A 21 -11.20 -13.48 -16.78
CA ALA A 21 -12.59 -13.07 -16.99
C ALA A 21 -13.62 -14.03 -16.36
N VAL A 22 -13.25 -15.30 -16.14
CA VAL A 22 -14.12 -16.31 -15.52
C VAL A 22 -13.99 -16.32 -14.00
N THR A 23 -12.76 -16.29 -13.49
CA THR A 23 -12.46 -16.50 -12.07
C THR A 23 -11.21 -15.75 -11.61
N LYS A 24 -11.19 -15.38 -10.33
CA LYS A 24 -10.01 -14.81 -9.66
C LYS A 24 -8.94 -15.84 -9.32
N PHE A 25 -9.26 -17.14 -9.35
CA PHE A 25 -8.28 -18.20 -9.10
C PHE A 25 -7.09 -18.14 -10.06
N TRP A 26 -7.29 -17.68 -11.29
CA TRP A 26 -6.19 -17.46 -12.24
C TRP A 26 -5.15 -16.48 -11.67
N HIS A 27 -5.61 -15.33 -11.16
CA HIS A 27 -4.74 -14.31 -10.59
C HIS A 27 -4.05 -14.80 -9.32
N VAL A 28 -4.79 -15.46 -8.42
CA VAL A 28 -4.23 -16.06 -7.18
C VAL A 28 -3.13 -17.07 -7.51
N TYR A 29 -3.37 -17.95 -8.49
CA TYR A 29 -2.38 -18.93 -8.92
C TYR A 29 -1.10 -18.25 -9.41
N HIS A 30 -1.21 -17.23 -10.27
CA HIS A 30 -0.04 -16.53 -10.79
C HIS A 30 0.67 -15.65 -9.74
N ALA A 31 -0.04 -15.16 -8.73
CA ALA A 31 0.50 -14.34 -7.65
C ALA A 31 1.05 -15.13 -6.44
N ARG A 32 0.96 -16.47 -6.45
CA ARG A 32 1.28 -17.33 -5.28
C ARG A 32 2.72 -17.23 -4.76
N TYR A 33 3.66 -16.76 -5.58
CA TYR A 33 5.07 -16.57 -5.20
C TYR A 33 5.42 -15.10 -4.98
N SER A 34 4.43 -14.26 -4.65
CA SER A 34 4.60 -12.81 -4.46
C SER A 34 5.12 -12.06 -5.70
N THR A 35 5.00 -12.66 -6.88
CA THR A 35 5.46 -12.11 -8.16
C THR A 35 4.36 -11.35 -8.92
N ASN A 36 3.37 -10.78 -8.21
CA ASN A 36 2.22 -10.15 -8.86
C ASN A 36 2.62 -8.99 -9.79
N TYR A 37 3.63 -8.21 -9.40
CA TYR A 37 4.16 -7.11 -10.22
C TYR A 37 4.64 -7.59 -11.61
N LEU A 38 5.30 -8.76 -11.68
CA LEU A 38 5.70 -9.37 -12.96
C LEU A 38 4.49 -9.83 -13.78
N VAL A 39 3.45 -10.34 -13.12
CA VAL A 39 2.20 -10.73 -13.80
C VAL A 39 1.53 -9.49 -14.38
N MET A 40 1.46 -8.39 -13.63
CA MET A 40 0.87 -7.14 -14.10
C MET A 40 1.67 -6.54 -15.25
N GLN A 41 3.01 -6.58 -15.18
CA GLN A 41 3.88 -6.15 -16.27
C GLN A 41 3.63 -6.95 -17.56
N LYS A 42 3.58 -8.29 -17.48
CA LYS A 42 3.28 -9.14 -18.64
C LYS A 42 1.92 -8.83 -19.26
N LEU A 43 0.91 -8.58 -18.42
CA LEU A 43 -0.42 -8.22 -18.89
C LEU A 43 -0.45 -6.86 -19.59
N TYR A 44 0.33 -5.90 -19.11
CA TYR A 44 0.51 -4.62 -19.78
C TYR A 44 1.21 -4.78 -21.14
N GLU A 45 2.27 -5.59 -21.21
CA GLU A 45 2.99 -5.86 -22.45
C GLU A 45 2.11 -6.56 -23.50
N GLU A 46 1.25 -7.49 -23.08
CA GLU A 46 0.39 -8.28 -23.98
C GLU A 46 -0.92 -7.56 -24.38
N TYR A 47 -1.58 -6.89 -23.44
CA TYR A 47 -2.94 -6.34 -23.62
C TYR A 47 -3.00 -4.81 -23.55
N SER A 48 -1.88 -4.13 -23.30
CA SER A 48 -1.76 -2.68 -23.21
C SER A 48 -2.53 -2.08 -22.02
N THR A 49 -3.15 -0.92 -22.23
CA THR A 49 -3.52 0.03 -21.16
C THR A 49 -4.69 -0.39 -20.27
N LEU A 50 -5.68 -1.10 -20.81
CA LEU A 50 -6.91 -1.47 -20.09
C LEU A 50 -7.12 -2.97 -20.19
N VAL A 51 -6.90 -3.67 -19.08
CA VAL A 51 -6.88 -5.13 -19.08
C VAL A 51 -7.91 -5.67 -18.10
N ARG A 52 -8.75 -6.59 -18.57
CA ARG A 52 -9.69 -7.31 -17.71
C ARG A 52 -8.94 -8.40 -16.93
N THR A 53 -8.69 -8.14 -15.66
CA THR A 53 -7.94 -9.03 -14.75
C THR A 53 -8.82 -9.78 -13.76
N GLY A 54 -10.14 -9.65 -13.89
CA GLY A 54 -11.10 -10.39 -13.09
C GLY A 54 -12.49 -10.48 -13.71
N PRO A 55 -13.41 -11.21 -13.07
CA PRO A 55 -14.81 -11.27 -13.50
C PRO A 55 -15.44 -9.88 -13.58
N ASN A 56 -15.21 -9.05 -12.55
CA ASN A 56 -15.77 -7.70 -12.37
C ASN A 56 -14.68 -6.63 -12.20
N GLU A 57 -13.46 -6.89 -12.68
CA GLU A 57 -12.31 -6.01 -12.42
C GLU A 57 -11.54 -5.70 -13.70
N ILE A 58 -11.09 -4.45 -13.78
CA ILE A 58 -10.23 -3.93 -14.83
C ILE A 58 -9.02 -3.31 -14.16
N THR A 59 -7.84 -3.66 -14.65
CA THR A 59 -6.59 -3.01 -14.30
C THR A 59 -6.28 -1.96 -15.35
N ILE A 60 -5.97 -0.75 -14.89
CA ILE A 60 -5.69 0.42 -15.71
C ILE A 60 -4.20 0.75 -15.59
N PHE A 61 -3.49 0.67 -16.71
CA PHE A 61 -2.07 1.00 -16.84
C PHE A 61 -1.91 2.35 -17.54
N HIS A 62 -2.58 3.39 -17.02
CA HIS A 62 -2.52 4.74 -17.57
C HIS A 62 -2.27 5.76 -16.47
N PRO A 63 -1.39 6.76 -16.66
CA PRO A 63 -1.09 7.77 -15.64
C PRO A 63 -2.34 8.55 -15.20
N LEU A 64 -3.23 8.91 -16.15
CA LEU A 64 -4.51 9.57 -15.83
C LEU A 64 -5.48 8.70 -14.99
N GLY A 65 -5.19 7.41 -14.82
CA GLY A 65 -5.99 6.53 -13.98
C GLY A 65 -6.00 6.98 -12.52
N ILE A 66 -4.89 7.54 -12.02
CA ILE A 66 -4.79 8.02 -10.64
C ILE A 66 -5.75 9.19 -10.40
N ASP A 67 -5.75 10.19 -11.29
CA ASP A 67 -6.64 11.35 -11.15
C ASP A 67 -8.13 10.97 -11.27
N LEU A 68 -8.44 9.96 -12.09
CA LEU A 68 -9.81 9.49 -12.28
C LEU A 68 -10.30 8.64 -11.11
N LEU A 69 -9.43 7.76 -10.58
CA LEU A 69 -9.80 6.77 -9.57
C LEU A 69 -9.57 7.24 -8.13
N ASP A 70 -8.56 8.07 -7.88
CA ASP A 70 -8.14 8.53 -6.55
C ASP A 70 -8.07 10.07 -6.44
N GLY A 71 -8.41 10.79 -7.50
CA GLY A 71 -8.40 12.25 -7.49
C GLY A 71 -9.55 12.89 -6.70
N PRO A 72 -9.54 14.23 -6.53
CA PRO A 72 -10.50 14.94 -5.67
C PRO A 72 -11.98 14.81 -6.07
N ARG A 73 -12.25 14.48 -7.34
CA ARG A 73 -13.60 14.30 -7.90
C ARG A 73 -14.06 12.84 -7.90
N ASN A 74 -13.29 11.94 -7.32
CA ASN A 74 -13.64 10.53 -7.25
C ASN A 74 -14.90 10.32 -6.39
N THR A 75 -15.88 9.62 -6.94
CA THR A 75 -17.10 9.18 -6.26
C THR A 75 -17.18 7.67 -6.10
N ASN A 76 -16.13 6.94 -6.52
CA ASN A 76 -16.07 5.49 -6.40
C ASN A 76 -15.92 5.06 -4.94
N THR A 77 -16.57 3.95 -4.60
CA THR A 77 -16.38 3.29 -3.31
C THR A 77 -15.28 2.23 -3.42
N LYS A 78 -14.48 2.08 -2.37
CA LYS A 78 -13.48 1.00 -2.26
C LYS A 78 -14.13 -0.38 -2.46
N ASP A 79 -13.38 -1.30 -3.06
CA ASP A 79 -13.86 -2.66 -3.32
C ASP A 79 -14.12 -3.46 -2.03
N SER A 80 -14.90 -4.53 -2.15
CA SER A 80 -15.12 -5.54 -1.12
C SER A 80 -13.83 -6.11 -0.49
N PHE A 81 -12.71 -6.13 -1.21
CA PHE A 81 -11.38 -6.50 -0.70
C PHE A 81 -11.02 -5.81 0.62
N TYR A 82 -11.40 -4.53 0.78
CA TYR A 82 -11.11 -3.76 1.98
C TYR A 82 -11.86 -4.25 3.24
N ASN A 83 -12.86 -5.13 3.08
CA ASN A 83 -13.52 -5.78 4.21
C ASN A 83 -12.66 -6.88 4.87
N VAL A 84 -11.46 -7.18 4.36
CA VAL A 84 -10.57 -8.24 4.89
C VAL A 84 -10.24 -8.10 6.38
N LEU A 85 -10.27 -6.88 6.91
CA LEU A 85 -9.99 -6.62 8.33
C LEU A 85 -11.22 -6.72 9.25
N ARG A 86 -12.44 -6.94 8.73
CA ARG A 86 -13.64 -7.00 9.57
C ARG A 86 -13.51 -8.07 10.67
N PRO A 87 -13.98 -7.79 11.90
CA PRO A 87 -14.75 -6.61 12.32
C PRO A 87 -13.87 -5.38 12.67
N ARG A 88 -12.55 -5.45 12.53
CA ARG A 88 -11.67 -4.30 12.78
C ARG A 88 -11.86 -3.24 11.69
N THR A 89 -11.76 -1.98 12.09
CA THR A 89 -11.95 -0.81 11.23
C THR A 89 -10.74 0.10 11.32
N SER A 90 -10.36 0.75 10.23
CA SER A 90 -9.34 1.79 10.22
C SER A 90 -9.66 2.83 9.15
N ALA A 91 -9.00 3.99 9.21
CA ALA A 91 -9.16 5.02 8.19
C ALA A 91 -8.82 4.48 6.78
N ILE A 92 -7.85 3.58 6.66
CA ILE A 92 -7.41 3.05 5.37
C ILE A 92 -8.39 2.00 4.81
N PHE A 93 -8.95 1.14 5.67
CA PHE A 93 -9.74 -0.01 5.22
C PHE A 93 -11.26 0.20 5.28
N THR A 94 -11.74 1.26 5.93
CA THR A 94 -13.17 1.54 5.92
C THR A 94 -13.65 1.95 4.52
N ARG A 95 -14.85 1.46 4.17
CA ARG A 95 -15.51 1.68 2.88
C ARG A 95 -16.64 2.69 2.98
N ASP A 96 -17.12 2.94 4.20
CA ASP A 96 -18.13 3.97 4.45
C ASP A 96 -17.48 5.35 4.39
N VAL A 97 -18.08 6.25 3.60
CA VAL A 97 -17.47 7.55 3.30
C VAL A 97 -17.48 8.47 4.52
N GLU A 98 -18.50 8.37 5.37
CA GLU A 98 -18.62 9.20 6.57
C GLU A 98 -17.66 8.72 7.66
N ASP A 99 -17.62 7.42 7.94
CA ASP A 99 -16.65 6.80 8.87
C ASP A 99 -15.21 7.03 8.39
N HIS A 100 -14.95 6.97 7.08
CA HIS A 100 -13.64 7.31 6.51
C HIS A 100 -13.26 8.75 6.82
N ARG A 101 -14.15 9.70 6.52
CA ARG A 101 -13.92 11.14 6.72
C ARG A 101 -13.65 11.45 8.19
N ASP A 102 -14.46 10.91 9.08
CA ASP A 102 -14.37 11.21 10.51
C ASP A 102 -13.08 10.64 11.12
N ARG A 103 -12.68 9.43 10.71
CA ARG A 103 -11.39 8.84 11.12
C ARG A 103 -10.20 9.57 10.53
N ARG A 104 -10.26 9.94 9.25
CA ARG A 104 -9.18 10.65 8.56
C ARG A 104 -8.91 12.00 9.22
N LYS A 105 -9.95 12.71 9.67
CA LYS A 105 -9.83 14.02 10.32
C LYS A 105 -8.85 14.02 11.51
N ALA A 106 -8.80 12.93 12.28
CA ALA A 106 -7.84 12.81 13.38
C ALA A 106 -6.37 12.80 12.93
N TRP A 107 -6.10 12.29 11.72
CA TRP A 107 -4.75 12.19 11.14
C TRP A 107 -4.33 13.45 10.37
N GLU A 108 -5.28 14.27 9.91
CA GLU A 108 -4.97 15.45 9.09
C GLU A 108 -4.10 16.48 9.82
N HIS A 109 -4.27 16.62 11.13
CA HIS A 109 -3.48 17.54 11.93
C HIS A 109 -2.00 17.11 12.01
N SER A 110 -1.75 15.84 12.34
CA SER A 110 -0.40 15.30 12.49
C SER A 110 0.36 15.22 11.16
N LEU A 111 -0.36 15.10 10.03
CA LEU A 111 0.23 15.10 8.70
C LEU A 111 0.27 16.50 8.04
N SER A 112 -0.06 17.56 8.78
CA SER A 112 0.02 18.94 8.27
C SER A 112 1.48 19.40 8.10
N SER A 113 1.72 20.34 7.19
CA SER A 113 3.07 20.91 6.97
C SER A 113 3.67 21.52 8.24
N LYS A 114 2.82 22.08 9.12
CA LYS A 114 3.24 22.62 10.41
C LYS A 114 3.72 21.50 11.35
N ALA A 115 2.96 20.43 11.49
CA ALA A 115 3.35 19.27 12.29
C ALA A 115 4.63 18.62 11.74
N MET A 116 4.72 18.47 10.41
CA MET A 116 5.91 17.90 9.77
C MET A 116 7.18 18.73 10.01
N THR A 117 7.04 20.07 10.02
CA THR A 117 8.15 20.98 10.36
C THR A 117 8.58 20.80 11.82
N ALA A 118 7.63 20.56 12.73
CA ALA A 118 7.90 20.31 14.14
C ALA A 118 8.54 18.93 14.39
N PHE A 119 8.22 17.91 13.58
CA PHE A 119 8.82 16.58 13.69
C PHE A 119 10.23 16.49 13.12
N ARG A 120 10.57 17.34 12.14
CA ARG A 120 11.88 17.34 11.49
C ARG A 120 13.10 17.27 12.43
N PRO A 121 13.23 18.09 13.50
CA PRO A 121 14.38 17.99 14.40
C PRO A 121 14.45 16.63 15.11
N ARG A 122 13.32 16.07 15.53
CA ARG A 122 13.24 14.78 16.21
C ARG A 122 13.66 13.63 15.30
N ILE A 123 13.16 13.63 14.05
CA ILE A 123 13.60 12.67 13.03
C ILE A 123 15.10 12.78 12.75
N ALA A 124 15.67 14.00 12.82
CA ALA A 124 17.10 14.19 12.65
C ALA A 124 17.92 13.61 13.81
N GLU A 125 17.42 13.68 15.04
CA GLU A 125 18.05 13.02 16.20
C GLU A 125 18.07 11.50 16.04
N GLU A 126 16.94 10.90 15.63
CA GLU A 126 16.86 9.47 15.31
C GLU A 126 17.80 9.07 14.16
N ALA A 127 17.93 9.92 13.15
CA ALA A 127 18.85 9.67 12.03
C ALA A 127 20.32 9.70 12.46
N LEU A 128 20.66 10.55 13.44
CA LEU A 128 22.00 10.57 14.04
C LEU A 128 22.24 9.30 14.87
N ALA A 129 21.26 8.86 15.66
CA ALA A 129 21.34 7.60 16.40
C ALA A 129 21.52 6.40 15.45
N PHE A 130 20.77 6.37 14.35
CA PHE A 130 20.92 5.39 13.27
C PHE A 130 22.34 5.39 12.68
N GLN A 131 22.90 6.57 12.38
CA GLN A 131 24.27 6.68 11.89
C GLN A 131 25.29 6.15 12.90
N GLN A 132 25.11 6.44 14.19
CA GLN A 132 25.98 5.96 15.26
C GLN A 132 25.90 4.44 15.44
N ALA A 133 24.69 3.86 15.35
CA ALA A 133 24.49 2.41 15.41
C ALA A 133 25.28 1.71 14.29
N ILE A 134 25.24 2.25 13.06
CA ILE A 134 26.02 1.72 11.93
C ILE A 134 27.52 1.89 12.15
N ALA A 135 27.96 3.06 12.64
CA ALA A 135 29.38 3.35 12.88
C ALA A 135 30.00 2.43 13.94
N THR A 136 29.21 2.01 14.94
CA THR A 136 29.64 1.15 16.04
C THR A 136 30.00 -0.26 15.58
N HIS A 137 29.44 -0.73 14.46
CA HIS A 137 29.71 -2.06 13.89
C HIS A 137 31.16 -2.26 13.36
N ASN A 138 32.07 -1.29 13.50
CA ASN A 138 33.53 -1.44 13.34
C ASN A 138 33.98 -2.36 12.18
N LYS A 139 33.47 -2.08 10.97
CA LYS A 139 33.75 -2.80 9.70
C LYS A 139 33.12 -4.19 9.55
N GLN A 140 32.20 -4.58 10.42
CA GLN A 140 31.37 -5.76 10.21
C GLN A 140 30.21 -5.44 9.26
N THR A 141 29.70 -6.47 8.59
CA THR A 141 28.51 -6.36 7.76
C THR A 141 27.27 -6.21 8.63
N VAL A 142 26.37 -5.34 8.22
CA VAL A 142 25.13 -5.01 8.93
C VAL A 142 23.94 -5.39 8.05
N ASP A 143 22.92 -6.03 8.62
CA ASP A 143 21.66 -6.23 7.91
C ASP A 143 20.88 -4.90 7.89
N VAL A 144 20.81 -4.29 6.71
CA VAL A 144 20.14 -3.01 6.52
C VAL A 144 18.65 -3.11 6.84
N ASN A 145 18.01 -4.27 6.64
CA ASN A 145 16.59 -4.41 6.93
C ASN A 145 16.30 -4.25 8.42
N ASP A 146 17.14 -4.83 9.27
CA ASP A 146 16.97 -4.77 10.72
C ASP A 146 17.19 -3.35 11.23
N VAL A 147 18.30 -2.72 10.85
CA VAL A 147 18.62 -1.36 11.33
C VAL A 147 17.61 -0.33 10.81
N MET A 148 17.17 -0.44 9.55
CA MET A 148 16.11 0.42 9.01
C MET A 148 14.77 0.18 9.71
N THR A 149 14.48 -1.07 10.09
CA THR A 149 13.26 -1.40 10.85
C THR A 149 13.31 -0.75 12.23
N TRP A 150 14.42 -0.84 12.95
CA TRP A 150 14.59 -0.19 14.26
C TRP A 150 14.45 1.32 14.17
N PHE A 151 15.13 1.95 13.21
CA PHE A 151 14.99 3.38 12.96
C PHE A 151 13.54 3.79 12.67
N ALA A 152 12.84 3.02 11.82
CA ALA A 152 11.44 3.31 11.51
C ALA A 152 10.52 3.16 12.74
N PHE A 153 10.76 2.15 13.59
CA PHE A 153 9.98 1.95 14.81
C PHE A 153 10.22 3.04 15.84
N ASP A 154 11.47 3.42 16.11
CA ASP A 154 11.80 4.48 17.08
C ASP A 154 11.31 5.84 16.59
N THR A 155 11.55 6.16 15.31
CA THR A 155 11.04 7.41 14.71
C THR A 155 9.51 7.50 14.77
N MET A 156 8.79 6.43 14.42
CA MET A 156 7.32 6.43 14.49
C MET A 156 6.82 6.39 15.94
N GLY A 157 7.55 5.73 16.85
CA GLY A 157 7.31 5.73 18.29
C GLY A 157 7.33 7.14 18.85
N ASP A 158 8.39 7.86 18.55
CA ASP A 158 8.59 9.22 18.99
C ASP A 158 7.53 10.16 18.39
N ILE A 159 7.28 10.09 17.07
CA ILE A 159 6.27 10.95 16.42
C ILE A 159 4.84 10.68 16.92
N VAL A 160 4.45 9.41 17.06
CA VAL A 160 3.05 9.04 17.33
C VAL A 160 2.75 8.98 18.83
N PHE A 161 3.66 8.45 19.63
CA PHE A 161 3.47 8.22 21.06
C PHE A 161 4.28 9.18 21.94
N GLY A 162 5.26 9.90 21.37
CA GLY A 162 6.15 10.76 22.16
C GLY A 162 7.16 9.96 22.98
N GLU A 163 7.44 8.73 22.58
CA GLU A 163 8.30 7.79 23.31
C GLU A 163 9.32 7.17 22.35
N ASP A 164 10.60 7.20 22.77
CA ASP A 164 11.66 6.43 22.14
C ASP A 164 11.60 4.98 22.68
N PHE A 165 11.43 4.02 21.77
CA PHE A 165 11.42 2.60 22.13
C PHE A 165 12.83 2.03 22.29
N GLY A 166 13.85 2.82 21.97
CA GLY A 166 15.25 2.49 22.14
C GLY A 166 15.69 1.28 21.32
N ASN A 167 15.05 0.96 20.18
CA ASN A 167 15.48 -0.17 19.38
C ASN A 167 16.90 0.04 18.83
N LEU A 168 17.26 1.28 18.47
CA LEU A 168 18.60 1.64 18.02
C LEU A 168 19.65 1.64 19.15
N SER A 169 19.24 1.83 20.41
CA SER A 169 20.14 1.94 21.56
C SER A 169 20.25 0.65 22.38
N LEU A 170 19.15 -0.10 22.55
CA LEU A 170 19.06 -1.34 23.33
C LEU A 170 19.50 -2.56 22.53
N LYS A 171 19.35 -2.54 21.20
CA LYS A 171 19.82 -3.61 20.31
C LYS A 171 21.14 -3.23 19.66
N GLN A 172 22.08 -2.73 20.47
CA GLN A 172 23.49 -2.73 20.06
C GLN A 172 23.88 -4.19 19.77
N CYS A 173 23.95 -4.52 18.47
CA CYS A 173 24.50 -5.76 17.97
C CYS A 173 26.03 -5.74 18.03
#